data_AF-A0A365ZGU5-F1
#
_entry.id   AF-A0A365ZGU5-F1
#
_cell.length_a   1.000
_cell.length_b   1.000
_cell.length_c   1.000
_cell.angle_alpha   90.00
_cell.angle_beta   90.00
_cell.angle_gamma   90.00
#
_symmetry.space_group_name_H-M   'P 1'
#
loop_
_entity.id
_entity.type
_entity.pdbx_description
1 polymer ?
#
loop_
_entity_poly.entity_id
_entity_poly.type
_entity_poly.pdbx_seq_one_letter_code
_entity_poly.pdbx_strand_id
1 'polypeptide(L)'
;MTPYEVPETVIRRFTENGCEVTAIVADPADAQQTLYGTVTRDGALVGSYYCADRVRQSDWHIVTALGLPLTLDGQPVNPVSEGAAVLVLTTILTARDSYEVEQRLRDATHSPRP
;
A
#
# COMPACT_ATOMS: atom_id res chain seq x y z
N MET A 1 -6.52 -16.33 -34.40
CA MET A 1 -6.34 -15.06 -33.67
C MET A 1 -7.37 -15.08 -32.55
N THR A 2 -6.98 -15.53 -31.37
CA THR A 2 -7.84 -15.50 -30.18
C THR A 2 -8.03 -14.04 -29.77
N PRO A 3 -9.23 -13.61 -29.34
CA PRO A 3 -9.40 -12.26 -28.83
C PRO A 3 -8.46 -12.10 -27.64
N TYR A 4 -7.70 -11.02 -27.61
CA TYR A 4 -7.00 -10.63 -26.39
C TYR A 4 -8.08 -10.31 -25.35
N GLU A 5 -8.27 -11.19 -24.37
CA GLU A 5 -9.03 -10.84 -23.17
C GLU A 5 -8.29 -9.67 -22.51
N VAL A 6 -8.91 -8.49 -22.56
CA VAL A 6 -8.44 -7.35 -21.80
C VAL A 6 -8.62 -7.72 -20.32
N PRO A 7 -7.56 -7.64 -19.48
CA PRO A 7 -7.69 -7.92 -18.06
C PRO A 7 -8.81 -7.07 -17.47
N GLU A 8 -9.77 -7.69 -16.82
CA GLU A 8 -10.85 -6.94 -16.16
C GLU A 8 -10.23 -6.12 -15.03
N THR A 9 -10.40 -4.80 -15.07
CA THR A 9 -9.93 -3.93 -13.99
C THR A 9 -11.06 -3.78 -12.99
N VAL A 10 -10.84 -4.25 -11.78
CA VAL A 10 -11.80 -4.24 -10.68
C VAL A 10 -11.38 -3.22 -9.62
N ILE A 11 -12.35 -2.52 -9.05
CA ILE A 11 -12.13 -1.63 -7.91
C ILE A 11 -12.56 -2.35 -6.64
N ARG A 12 -11.61 -2.60 -5.73
CA ARG A 12 -11.89 -3.16 -4.41
C ARG A 12 -11.89 -2.05 -3.37
N ARG A 13 -12.96 -1.99 -2.57
CA ARG A 13 -13.08 -1.04 -1.46
C ARG A 13 -13.34 -1.78 -0.15
N PHE A 14 -12.66 -1.37 0.90
CA PHE A 14 -12.87 -1.87 2.25
C PHE A 14 -12.41 -0.84 3.28
N THR A 15 -12.77 -1.07 4.54
CA THR A 15 -12.37 -0.22 5.67
C THR A 15 -11.38 -0.97 6.54
N GLU A 16 -10.31 -0.30 6.94
CA GLU A 16 -9.26 -0.84 7.80
C GLU A 16 -8.80 0.27 8.78
N ASN A 17 -8.79 0.00 10.08
CA ASN A 17 -8.43 0.97 11.14
C ASN A 17 -9.11 2.36 11.01
N GLY A 18 -10.39 2.37 10.61
CA GLY A 18 -11.16 3.60 10.41
C GLY A 18 -10.78 4.40 9.16
N CYS A 19 -9.96 3.83 8.27
CA CYS A 19 -9.60 4.39 6.98
C CYS A 19 -10.33 3.66 5.85
N GLU A 20 -10.72 4.37 4.80
CA GLU A 20 -11.21 3.77 3.56
C GLU A 20 -10.03 3.46 2.65
N VAL A 21 -9.93 2.19 2.25
CA VAL A 21 -8.93 1.68 1.31
C VAL A 21 -9.62 1.42 -0.02
N THR A 22 -9.12 2.06 -1.08
CA THR A 22 -9.55 1.81 -2.47
C THR A 22 -8.38 1.28 -3.27
N ALA A 23 -8.46 0.04 -3.72
CA ALA A 23 -7.45 -0.64 -4.53
C ALA A 23 -7.95 -0.89 -5.96
N ILE A 24 -7.09 -0.66 -6.94
CA ILE A 24 -7.30 -1.04 -8.33
C ILE A 24 -6.58 -2.35 -8.58
N VAL A 25 -7.34 -3.36 -9.01
CA VAL A 25 -6.86 -4.72 -9.22
C VAL A 25 -7.08 -5.08 -10.68
N ALA A 26 -6.07 -5.63 -11.34
CA ALA A 26 -6.24 -6.32 -12.61
C ALA A 26 -6.54 -7.79 -12.33
N ASP A 27 -7.57 -8.33 -12.96
CA ASP A 27 -7.94 -9.75 -12.88
C ASP A 27 -7.79 -10.42 -14.26
N PRO A 28 -6.54 -10.69 -14.72
CA PRO A 28 -6.33 -11.57 -15.85
C PRO A 28 -6.49 -13.03 -15.41
N ALA A 29 -7.62 -13.64 -15.76
CA ALA A 29 -7.81 -15.09 -15.73
C ALA A 29 -7.39 -15.78 -14.41
N ASP A 30 -8.07 -15.41 -13.31
CA ASP A 30 -7.95 -16.01 -11.96
C ASP A 30 -6.68 -15.63 -11.16
N ALA A 31 -5.88 -14.68 -11.63
CA ALA A 31 -4.70 -14.17 -10.92
C ALA A 31 -4.81 -12.67 -10.62
N GLN A 32 -5.40 -12.33 -9.48
CA GLN A 32 -5.56 -10.94 -9.04
C GLN A 32 -4.21 -10.26 -8.80
N GLN A 33 -3.98 -9.14 -9.50
CA GLN A 33 -2.81 -8.30 -9.39
C GLN A 33 -3.21 -6.89 -8.96
N THR A 34 -2.86 -6.51 -7.73
CA THR A 34 -3.09 -5.14 -7.29
C THR A 34 -2.10 -4.22 -8.01
N LEU A 35 -2.63 -3.17 -8.65
CA LEU A 35 -1.84 -2.19 -9.40
C LEU A 35 -1.41 -1.04 -8.49
N TYR A 36 -2.38 -0.45 -7.79
CA TYR A 36 -2.18 0.59 -6.80
C TYR A 36 -3.41 0.69 -5.89
N GLY A 37 -3.23 1.31 -4.73
CA GLY A 37 -4.33 1.66 -3.85
C GLY A 37 -4.11 3.00 -3.17
N THR A 38 -5.20 3.54 -2.64
CA THR A 38 -5.25 4.80 -1.91
C THR A 38 -5.91 4.56 -0.57
N VAL A 39 -5.43 5.28 0.44
CA VAL A 39 -5.96 5.23 1.80
C VAL A 39 -6.40 6.63 2.19
N THR A 40 -7.65 6.75 2.60
CA THR A 40 -8.22 8.00 3.09
C THR A 40 -8.77 7.82 4.50
N ARG A 41 -8.74 8.88 5.31
CA ARG A 41 -9.32 8.91 6.65
C ARG A 41 -10.15 10.17 6.78
N ASP A 42 -11.41 10.03 7.16
CA ASP A 42 -12.36 11.15 7.29
C ASP A 42 -12.41 12.05 6.03
N GLY A 43 -12.27 11.43 4.84
CA GLY A 43 -12.25 12.12 3.54
C GLY A 43 -10.91 12.76 3.15
N ALA A 44 -9.90 12.75 4.03
CA ALA A 44 -8.56 13.24 3.73
C ALA A 44 -7.65 12.12 3.23
N LEU A 45 -6.82 12.40 2.22
CA LEU A 45 -5.80 11.46 1.75
C LEU A 45 -4.72 11.26 2.82
N VAL A 46 -4.48 10.01 3.21
CA VAL A 46 -3.34 9.63 4.06
C VAL A 46 -2.13 9.31 3.18
N GLY A 47 -2.36 8.57 2.09
CA GLY A 47 -1.35 8.23 1.11
C GLY A 47 -1.85 7.19 0.12
N SER A 48 -0.94 6.75 -0.74
CA SER A 48 -1.17 5.71 -1.73
C SER A 48 -0.05 4.69 -1.70
N TYR A 49 -0.31 3.50 -2.22
CA TYR A 49 0.68 2.47 -2.41
C TYR A 49 0.58 1.89 -3.82
N TYR A 50 1.69 1.39 -4.35
CA TYR A 50 1.71 0.73 -5.65
C TYR A 50 2.75 -0.37 -5.68
N CYS A 51 2.56 -1.31 -6.61
CA CYS A 51 3.48 -2.41 -6.86
C CYS A 51 4.31 -2.12 -8.11
N ALA A 52 5.63 -2.05 -7.96
CA ALA A 52 6.54 -1.84 -9.09
C ALA A 52 6.71 -3.13 -9.91
N ASP A 53 6.83 -4.29 -9.26
CA ASP A 53 6.83 -5.60 -9.92
C ASP A 53 5.46 -6.27 -9.84
N ARG A 54 4.58 -5.88 -10.78
CA ARG A 54 3.19 -6.36 -10.84
C ARG A 54 3.08 -7.86 -11.14
N VAL A 55 4.08 -8.46 -11.79
CA VAL A 55 4.05 -9.89 -12.13
C VAL A 55 4.32 -10.72 -10.88
N ARG A 56 5.31 -10.31 -10.08
CA ARG A 56 5.69 -11.01 -8.84
C ARG A 56 4.92 -10.53 -7.62
N GLN A 57 4.14 -9.45 -7.75
CA GLN A 57 3.44 -8.77 -6.66
C GLN A 57 4.42 -8.38 -5.53
N SER A 58 5.57 -7.82 -5.92
CA SER A 58 6.66 -7.42 -5.02
C SER A 58 7.12 -5.99 -5.31
N ASP A 59 8.07 -5.49 -4.51
CA ASP A 59 8.59 -4.12 -4.62
C ASP A 59 7.45 -3.09 -4.47
N TRP A 60 6.82 -3.14 -3.28
CA TRP A 60 5.75 -2.22 -2.93
C TRP A 60 6.35 -0.92 -2.45
N HIS A 61 5.73 0.18 -2.83
CA HIS A 61 6.11 1.52 -2.40
C HIS A 61 4.92 2.24 -1.81
N ILE A 62 5.21 3.14 -0.87
CA ILE A 62 4.23 4.06 -0.29
C ILE A 62 4.59 5.48 -0.71
N VAL A 63 3.58 6.23 -1.14
CA VAL A 63 3.65 7.66 -1.39
C VAL A 63 2.72 8.35 -0.40
N THR A 64 3.25 9.31 0.35
CA THR A 64 2.51 10.09 1.33
C THR A 64 1.47 11.00 0.66
N ALA A 65 0.56 11.57 1.44
CA ALA A 65 -0.40 12.57 0.94
C ALA A 65 0.24 13.80 0.27
N LEU A 66 1.52 14.07 0.57
CA LEU A 66 2.29 15.15 -0.05
C LEU A 66 2.89 14.78 -1.42
N GLY A 67 2.66 13.54 -1.90
CA GLY A 67 3.23 13.04 -3.14
C GLY A 67 4.70 12.62 -3.02
N LEU A 68 5.24 12.54 -1.81
CA LEU A 68 6.61 12.12 -1.55
C LEU A 68 6.69 10.64 -1.17
N PRO A 69 7.72 9.89 -1.60
CA PRO A 69 7.97 8.54 -1.10
C PRO A 69 8.05 8.56 0.43
N LEU A 70 7.43 7.57 1.08
CA LEU A 70 7.60 7.40 2.51
C LEU A 70 9.04 6.93 2.78
N THR A 71 9.75 7.65 3.65
CA THR A 71 11.10 7.30 4.07
C THR A 71 11.19 7.17 5.58
N LEU A 72 12.04 6.26 6.05
CA LEU A 72 12.42 6.11 7.44
C LEU A 72 13.95 6.13 7.52
N ASP A 73 14.51 6.97 8.39
CA ASP A 73 15.96 7.16 8.52
C ASP A 73 16.67 7.44 7.16
N GLY A 74 15.97 8.15 6.27
CA GLY A 74 16.46 8.49 4.91
C GLY A 74 16.38 7.36 3.88
N GLN A 75 15.83 6.19 4.24
CA GLN A 75 15.64 5.06 3.33
C GLN A 75 14.16 4.90 2.95
N PRO A 76 13.82 4.56 1.69
CA PRO A 76 12.44 4.27 1.30
C PRO A 76 11.84 3.14 2.12
N VAL A 77 10.62 3.33 2.60
CA VAL A 77 9.82 2.27 3.20
C VAL A 77 9.18 1.46 2.08
N ASN A 78 9.66 0.22 1.92
CA ASN A 78 9.17 -0.71 0.90
C ASN A 78 8.50 -1.92 1.55
N PRO A 79 7.15 -1.93 1.65
CA PRO A 79 6.43 -3.05 2.22
C PRO A 79 6.65 -4.36 1.45
N VAL A 80 6.54 -5.49 2.16
CA VAL A 80 6.68 -6.82 1.54
C VAL A 80 5.41 -7.29 0.81
N SER A 81 4.28 -6.64 1.05
CA SER A 81 2.98 -6.97 0.47
C SER A 81 2.03 -5.77 0.48
N GLU A 82 0.92 -5.88 -0.27
CA GLU A 82 -0.19 -4.92 -0.20
C GLU A 82 -0.70 -4.78 1.25
N GLY A 83 -0.91 -5.89 1.97
CA GLY A 83 -1.41 -5.85 3.34
C GLY A 83 -0.49 -5.09 4.29
N ALA A 84 0.83 -5.25 4.13
CA ALA A 84 1.81 -4.47 4.89
C ALA A 84 1.75 -2.97 4.54
N ALA A 85 1.56 -2.63 3.25
CA ALA A 85 1.39 -1.25 2.84
C ALA A 85 0.13 -0.60 3.43
N VAL A 86 -0.99 -1.33 3.43
CA VAL A 86 -2.25 -0.90 4.04
C VAL A 86 -2.08 -0.73 5.55
N LEU A 87 -1.41 -1.65 6.23
CA LEU A 87 -1.17 -1.53 7.67
C LEU A 87 -0.33 -0.29 8.03
N VAL A 88 0.74 -0.03 7.26
CA VAL A 88 1.55 1.19 7.45
C VAL A 88 0.71 2.45 7.27
N LEU A 89 -0.07 2.53 6.20
CA LEU A 89 -0.90 3.69 5.91
C LEU A 89 -2.01 3.88 6.94
N THR A 90 -2.70 2.81 7.35
CA THR A 90 -3.91 2.90 8.18
C THR A 90 -3.62 2.99 9.67
N THR A 91 -2.49 2.46 10.13
CA THR A 91 -2.13 2.44 11.56
C THR A 91 -1.02 3.42 11.90
N ILE A 92 0.03 3.46 11.07
CA ILE A 92 1.26 4.15 11.42
C ILE A 92 1.15 5.62 11.03
N LEU A 93 0.86 5.93 9.77
CA LEU A 93 0.75 7.33 9.34
C LEU A 93 -0.48 8.07 9.89
N THR A 94 -1.45 7.34 10.44
CA THR A 94 -2.60 7.95 11.09
C THR A 94 -2.49 7.99 12.62
N ALA A 95 -1.36 7.54 13.19
CA ALA A 95 -1.10 7.73 14.61
C ALA A 95 -0.94 9.23 14.91
N ARG A 96 -1.39 9.63 16.10
CA ARG A 96 -1.48 11.05 16.47
C ARG A 96 -0.13 11.69 16.79
N ASP A 97 0.89 10.89 17.08
CA ASP A 97 2.22 11.33 17.48
C ASP A 97 3.27 10.86 16.48
N SER A 98 3.96 11.81 15.84
CA SER A 98 5.02 11.56 14.85
C SER A 98 6.15 10.68 15.38
N TYR A 99 6.46 10.72 16.68
CA TYR A 99 7.48 9.85 17.28
C TYR A 99 7.01 8.39 17.35
N GLU A 100 5.75 8.19 17.73
CA GLU A 100 5.11 6.87 17.73
C GLU A 100 4.99 6.32 16.29
N VAL A 101 4.77 7.20 15.30
CA VAL A 101 4.80 6.85 13.87
C VAL A 101 6.17 6.28 13.49
N GLU A 102 7.25 7.02 13.75
CA GLU A 102 8.61 6.59 13.41
C GLU A 102 9.00 5.27 14.07
N GLN A 103 8.68 5.10 15.34
CA GLN A 103 8.99 3.87 16.07
C GLN A 103 8.24 2.65 15.49
N ARG A 104 6.94 2.79 15.22
CA ARG A 104 6.16 1.72 14.59
C ARG A 104 6.63 1.41 13.16
N LEU A 105 7.07 2.42 12.41
CA LEU A 105 7.69 2.19 11.09
C LEU A 105 8.95 1.34 11.23
N ARG A 106 9.80 1.60 12.23
CA ARG A 106 11.01 0.79 12.46
C ARG A 106 10.66 -0.66 12.75
N ASP A 107 9.71 -0.89 13.67
CA ASP A 107 9.30 -2.23 14.06
C ASP A 107 8.66 -3.02 12.90
N ALA A 108 7.89 -2.35 12.02
CA ALA A 108 7.24 -2.98 10.88
C ALA A 108 8.18 -3.23 9.69
N THR A 109 9.31 -2.52 9.60
CA THR A 109 10.25 -2.59 8.48
C THR A 109 11.53 -3.35 8.81
N HIS A 110 11.83 -3.59 10.09
CA HIS A 110 12.86 -4.54 10.49
C HIS A 110 12.28 -5.96 10.60
N SER A 111 12.71 -6.86 9.70
CA SER A 111 12.50 -8.30 9.92
C SER A 111 13.10 -8.71 11.29
N PRO A 112 12.43 -9.56 12.08
CA PRO A 112 13.10 -10.19 13.21
C PRO A 112 14.27 -11.00 12.66
N ARG A 113 15.49 -10.65 13.04
CA ARG A 113 16.65 -11.51 12.73
C ARG A 113 16.46 -12.83 13.49
N PRO A 114 16.67 -13.98 12.82
CA PRO A 114 16.66 -15.29 13.49
C PRO A 114 17.78 -15.42 14.52
#